data_AF-X0W2X8-F1
#
_entry.id   AF-X0W2X8-F1
#
_cell.length_a   1.000
_cell.length_b   1.000
_cell.length_c   1.000
_cell.angle_alpha   90.00
_cell.angle_beta   90.00
_cell.angle_gamma   90.00
#
_symmetry.space_group_name_H-M   'P 1'
#
loop_
_entity.id
_entity.type
_entity.pdbx_description
1 polymer ?
#
loop_
_entity_poly.entity_id
_entity_poly.type
_entity_poly.pdbx_seq_one_letter_code
_entity_poly.pdbx_strand_id
1 'polypeptide(L)'
;RVDVRRMYKEGILDERGVFKAYLDAGYNEENAEKMTEFTIAYVLTQQSKFTSGDIVKAYANRMIDYSEANSLLRMIGVRSSDSSYILQTADYKREWALTDAKTSAIRNLYKRGQYDENYARSQLLRLNLPSVQVDTLLETWWFEKKEAGVQTWTKAETFKFLKKGLITADRGRQELLTMGYDNEHIDIYLKDKAWTPPAE
;
A
#
# COMPACT_ATOMS: atom_id res chain seq x y z
N ARG A 1 36.03 -29.70 -5.01
CA ARG A 1 35.31 -28.51 -5.55
C ARG A 1 34.40 -27.83 -4.52
N VAL A 2 33.73 -28.57 -3.61
CA VAL A 2 32.96 -27.98 -2.50
C VAL A 2 33.86 -27.23 -1.51
N ASP A 3 35.08 -27.73 -1.29
CA ASP A 3 35.99 -27.18 -0.28
C ASP A 3 36.58 -25.81 -0.66
N VAL A 4 36.88 -25.57 -1.94
CA VAL A 4 37.37 -24.26 -2.42
C VAL A 4 36.38 -23.14 -2.10
N ARG A 5 35.08 -23.39 -2.28
CA ARG A 5 34.02 -22.42 -1.96
C ARG A 5 33.92 -22.15 -0.46
N ARG A 6 34.06 -23.19 0.37
CA ARG A 6 34.06 -23.05 1.83
C ARG A 6 35.32 -22.32 2.30
N MET A 7 36.49 -22.65 1.78
CA MET A 7 37.74 -21.96 2.12
C MET A 7 37.70 -20.49 1.74
N TYR A 8 37.13 -20.13 0.59
CA TYR A 8 36.89 -18.72 0.24
C TYR A 8 35.89 -18.06 1.20
N LYS A 9 34.77 -18.73 1.51
CA LYS A 9 33.75 -18.25 2.45
C LYS A 9 34.31 -17.97 3.85
N GLU A 10 35.20 -18.83 4.34
CA GLU A 10 35.85 -18.69 5.65
C GLU A 10 37.09 -17.77 5.62
N GLY A 11 37.41 -17.14 4.48
CA GLY A 11 38.53 -16.21 4.33
C GLY A 11 39.92 -16.86 4.28
N ILE A 12 40.00 -18.19 4.11
CA ILE A 12 41.25 -18.95 4.01
C ILE A 12 41.91 -18.74 2.64
N LEU A 13 41.11 -18.58 1.59
CA LEU A 13 41.57 -18.23 0.25
C LEU A 13 41.08 -16.83 -0.13
N ASP A 14 41.94 -16.06 -0.76
CA ASP A 14 41.58 -14.87 -1.53
C ASP A 14 41.24 -15.25 -2.99
N GLU A 15 40.86 -14.29 -3.83
CA GLU A 15 40.48 -14.55 -5.24
C GLU A 15 41.61 -15.26 -6.02
N ARG A 16 42.86 -14.85 -5.79
CA ARG A 16 44.04 -15.48 -6.40
C ARG A 16 44.22 -16.92 -5.93
N GLY A 17 44.01 -17.18 -4.65
CA GLY A 17 44.05 -18.51 -4.05
C GLY A 17 42.97 -19.43 -4.62
N VAL A 18 41.76 -18.92 -4.86
CA VAL A 18 40.68 -19.66 -5.53
C VAL A 18 41.05 -20.01 -6.98
N PHE A 19 41.57 -19.04 -7.72
CA PHE A 19 42.04 -19.25 -9.10
C PHE A 19 43.12 -20.32 -9.19
N LYS A 20 44.15 -20.22 -8.33
CA LYS A 20 45.21 -21.21 -8.26
C LYS A 20 44.68 -22.59 -7.88
N ALA A 21 43.75 -22.68 -6.92
CA ALA A 21 43.15 -23.95 -6.54
C ALA A 21 42.39 -24.61 -7.70
N TYR A 22 41.80 -23.83 -8.62
CA TYR A 22 41.19 -24.37 -9.83
C TYR A 22 42.21 -24.79 -10.88
N LEU A 23 43.32 -24.06 -11.06
CA LEU A 23 44.43 -24.51 -11.91
C LEU A 23 45.03 -25.84 -11.40
N ASP A 24 45.31 -25.93 -10.11
CA ASP A 24 45.86 -27.13 -9.47
C ASP A 24 44.91 -28.33 -9.57
N ALA A 25 43.59 -28.06 -9.69
CA ALA A 25 42.57 -29.08 -9.94
C ALA A 25 42.47 -29.53 -11.41
N GLY A 26 43.36 -29.03 -12.29
CA GLY A 26 43.48 -29.44 -13.69
C GLY A 26 42.62 -28.65 -14.68
N TYR A 27 42.07 -27.51 -14.29
CA TYR A 27 41.42 -26.62 -15.25
C TYR A 27 42.46 -25.83 -16.04
N ASN A 28 42.13 -25.51 -17.30
CA ASN A 28 42.85 -24.48 -18.03
C ASN A 28 42.55 -23.08 -17.45
N GLU A 29 43.35 -22.10 -17.86
CA GLU A 29 43.28 -20.73 -17.35
C GLU A 29 41.89 -20.09 -17.49
N GLU A 30 41.31 -20.17 -18.69
CA GLU A 30 39.98 -19.62 -18.99
C GLU A 30 38.88 -20.21 -18.09
N ASN A 31 38.88 -21.53 -17.88
CA ASN A 31 37.86 -22.16 -17.05
C ASN A 31 38.14 -21.94 -15.56
N ALA A 32 39.40 -21.85 -15.14
CA ALA A 32 39.75 -21.51 -13.77
C ALA A 32 39.29 -20.09 -13.42
N GLU A 33 39.39 -19.14 -14.36
CA GLU A 33 38.90 -17.77 -14.20
C GLU A 33 37.39 -17.74 -14.01
N LYS A 34 36.63 -18.36 -14.92
CA LYS A 34 35.16 -18.47 -14.81
C LYS A 34 34.70 -19.14 -13.52
N MET A 35 35.41 -20.18 -13.07
CA MET A 35 35.10 -20.89 -11.83
C MET A 35 35.41 -20.06 -10.58
N THR A 36 36.40 -19.17 -10.67
CA THR A 36 36.76 -18.22 -9.61
C THR A 36 35.68 -17.17 -9.47
N GLU A 37 35.31 -16.52 -10.58
CA GLU A 37 34.18 -15.56 -10.62
C GLU A 37 32.90 -16.18 -10.06
N PHE A 38 32.57 -17.41 -10.48
CA PHE A 38 31.41 -18.15 -9.98
C PHE A 38 31.49 -18.36 -8.46
N THR A 39 32.65 -18.74 -7.93
CA THR A 39 32.82 -19.05 -6.50
C THR A 39 32.67 -17.81 -5.64
N ILE A 40 33.27 -16.70 -6.07
CA ILE A 40 33.16 -15.41 -5.39
C ILE A 40 31.70 -14.96 -5.37
N ALA A 41 31.05 -14.94 -6.53
CA ALA A 41 29.64 -14.58 -6.65
C ALA A 41 28.77 -15.48 -5.75
N TYR A 42 28.94 -16.80 -5.82
CA TYR A 42 28.18 -17.76 -5.01
C TYR A 42 28.33 -17.50 -3.51
N VAL A 43 29.54 -17.28 -3.01
CA VAL A 43 29.77 -17.02 -1.59
C VAL A 43 29.18 -15.67 -1.16
N LEU A 44 29.34 -14.63 -1.96
CA LEU A 44 28.74 -13.32 -1.70
C LEU A 44 27.21 -13.41 -1.66
N THR A 45 26.58 -14.19 -2.55
CA THR A 45 25.11 -14.42 -2.50
C THR A 45 24.67 -15.06 -1.18
N GLN A 46 25.47 -15.98 -0.64
CA GLN A 46 25.14 -16.69 0.60
C GLN A 46 25.40 -15.82 1.84
N GLN A 47 26.34 -14.88 1.76
CA GLN A 47 26.68 -13.97 2.86
C GLN A 47 25.84 -12.70 2.89
N SER A 48 25.42 -12.16 1.73
CA SER A 48 24.74 -10.86 1.65
C SER A 48 23.40 -10.84 2.38
N LYS A 49 22.77 -12.01 2.63
CA LYS A 49 21.44 -12.20 3.24
C LYS A 49 20.29 -11.44 2.53
N PHE A 50 20.57 -10.58 1.57
CA PHE A 50 19.58 -9.84 0.80
C PHE A 50 18.99 -10.74 -0.27
N THR A 51 17.67 -10.90 -0.24
CA THR A 51 16.95 -11.51 -1.34
C THR A 51 16.74 -10.50 -2.46
N SER A 52 16.46 -10.95 -3.69
CA SER A 52 16.06 -10.04 -4.78
C SER A 52 14.85 -9.18 -4.38
N GLY A 53 13.94 -9.74 -3.57
CA GLY A 53 12.78 -9.02 -3.04
C GLY A 53 13.16 -7.87 -2.11
N ASP A 54 14.17 -8.04 -1.26
CA ASP A 54 14.64 -6.99 -0.34
C ASP A 54 15.29 -5.84 -1.11
N ILE A 55 16.11 -6.16 -2.10
CA ILE A 55 16.77 -5.17 -2.97
C ILE A 55 15.72 -4.37 -3.74
N VAL A 56 14.73 -5.05 -4.34
CA VAL A 56 13.65 -4.40 -5.08
C VAL A 56 12.80 -3.52 -4.16
N LYS A 57 12.53 -3.94 -2.92
CA LYS A 57 11.81 -3.12 -1.93
C LYS A 57 12.63 -1.88 -1.55
N ALA A 58 13.91 -2.03 -1.25
CA ALA A 58 14.79 -0.91 -0.93
C ALA A 58 14.84 0.11 -2.08
N TYR A 59 14.95 -0.37 -3.32
CA TYR A 59 14.89 0.46 -4.52
C TYR A 59 13.54 1.18 -4.69
N ALA A 60 12.43 0.43 -4.60
CA ALA A 60 11.08 0.98 -4.73
C ALA A 60 10.81 2.08 -3.68
N ASN A 61 11.38 1.93 -2.48
CA ASN A 61 11.28 2.88 -1.37
C ASN A 61 12.33 4.01 -1.41
N ARG A 62 13.11 4.16 -2.49
CA ARG A 62 14.17 5.18 -2.65
C ARG A 62 15.29 5.10 -1.59
N MET A 63 15.47 3.94 -0.95
CA MET A 63 16.55 3.75 0.03
C MET A 63 17.90 3.53 -0.65
N ILE A 64 17.88 2.98 -1.86
CA ILE A 64 19.03 2.79 -2.75
C ILE A 64 18.66 3.26 -4.15
N ASP A 65 19.66 3.63 -4.95
CA ASP A 65 19.43 4.05 -6.33
C ASP A 65 19.43 2.89 -7.33
N TYR A 66 19.23 3.21 -8.61
CA TYR A 66 19.19 2.21 -9.69
C TYR A 66 20.54 1.47 -9.87
N SER A 67 21.65 2.20 -9.75
CA SER A 67 22.99 1.66 -9.94
C SER A 67 23.34 0.67 -8.83
N GLU A 68 23.03 1.04 -7.59
CA GLU A 68 23.23 0.22 -6.40
C GLU A 68 22.32 -1.01 -6.43
N ALA A 69 21.03 -0.84 -6.74
CA ALA A 69 20.09 -1.96 -6.85
C ALA A 69 20.51 -2.95 -7.96
N ASN A 70 20.94 -2.44 -9.13
CA ASN A 70 21.43 -3.27 -10.22
C ASN A 70 22.71 -4.03 -9.82
N SER A 71 23.62 -3.38 -9.10
CA SER A 71 24.85 -4.01 -8.60
C SER A 71 24.55 -5.13 -7.60
N LEU A 72 23.63 -4.89 -6.65
CA LEU A 72 23.21 -5.89 -5.67
C LEU A 72 22.46 -7.06 -6.32
N LEU A 73 21.59 -6.82 -7.30
CA LEU A 73 20.91 -7.87 -8.05
C LEU A 73 21.91 -8.74 -8.83
N ARG A 74 22.89 -8.13 -9.49
CA ARG A 74 23.99 -8.86 -10.15
C ARG A 74 24.82 -9.66 -9.17
N MET A 75 25.13 -9.08 -8.00
CA MET A 75 25.88 -9.76 -6.94
C MET A 75 25.19 -11.03 -6.49
N ILE A 76 23.85 -11.03 -6.37
CA ILE A 76 23.07 -12.23 -6.01
C ILE A 76 22.73 -13.14 -7.20
N GLY A 77 23.35 -12.91 -8.38
CA GLY A 77 23.25 -13.79 -9.54
C GLY A 77 22.10 -13.49 -10.51
N VAL A 78 21.42 -12.35 -10.38
CA VAL A 78 20.42 -11.91 -11.37
C VAL A 78 21.15 -11.42 -12.62
N ARG A 79 20.74 -11.90 -13.80
CA ARG A 79 21.35 -11.48 -15.08
C ARG A 79 21.09 -9.98 -15.30
N SER A 80 22.00 -9.31 -16.01
CA SER A 80 21.87 -7.86 -16.26
C SER A 80 20.59 -7.49 -17.00
N SER A 81 20.15 -8.31 -17.97
CA SER A 81 18.86 -8.15 -18.68
C SER A 81 17.67 -8.19 -17.72
N ASP A 82 17.69 -9.15 -16.79
CA ASP A 82 16.60 -9.41 -15.88
C ASP A 82 16.56 -8.34 -14.78
N SER A 83 17.73 -7.86 -14.33
CA SER A 83 17.86 -6.79 -13.35
C SER A 83 17.23 -5.49 -13.85
N SER A 84 17.51 -5.11 -15.11
CA SER A 84 16.91 -3.93 -15.73
C SER A 84 15.38 -4.03 -15.79
N TYR A 85 14.86 -5.19 -16.21
CA TYR A 85 13.41 -5.42 -16.29
C TYR A 85 12.73 -5.41 -14.91
N ILE A 86 13.37 -6.02 -13.90
CA ILE A 86 12.90 -6.05 -12.51
C ILE A 86 12.79 -4.63 -11.94
N LEU A 87 13.83 -3.82 -12.10
CA LEU A 87 13.86 -2.45 -11.57
C LEU A 87 12.85 -1.55 -12.30
N GLN A 88 12.75 -1.67 -13.62
CA GLN A 88 11.73 -0.95 -14.40
C GLN A 88 10.30 -1.33 -13.95
N THR A 89 10.04 -2.62 -13.72
CA THR A 89 8.76 -3.09 -13.18
C THR A 89 8.49 -2.49 -11.79
N ALA A 90 9.50 -2.37 -10.95
CA ALA A 90 9.38 -1.76 -9.63
C ALA A 90 9.03 -0.26 -9.72
N ASP A 91 9.62 0.46 -10.68
CA ASP A 91 9.27 1.87 -10.94
C ASP A 91 7.80 2.02 -11.38
N TYR A 92 7.34 1.19 -12.32
CA TYR A 92 5.93 1.20 -12.73
C TYR A 92 4.98 0.92 -11.56
N LYS A 93 5.29 -0.09 -10.74
CA LYS A 93 4.47 -0.42 -9.55
C LYS A 93 4.44 0.74 -8.55
N ARG A 94 5.54 1.47 -8.39
CA ARG A 94 5.61 2.65 -7.51
C ARG A 94 4.73 3.78 -8.06
N GLU A 95 4.77 4.03 -9.36
CA GLU A 95 3.91 5.03 -10.00
C GLU A 95 2.43 4.68 -9.86
N TRP A 96 2.07 3.41 -10.07
CA TRP A 96 0.70 2.93 -9.84
C TRP A 96 0.26 3.13 -8.39
N ALA A 97 1.08 2.73 -7.41
CA ALA A 97 0.78 2.92 -6.00
C ALA A 97 0.58 4.40 -5.63
N LEU A 98 1.36 5.30 -6.23
CA LEU A 98 1.20 6.74 -6.05
C LEU A 98 -0.12 7.25 -6.63
N THR A 99 -0.49 6.79 -7.83
CA THR A 99 -1.77 7.13 -8.46
C THR A 99 -2.95 6.61 -7.66
N ASP A 100 -2.87 5.38 -7.14
CA ASP A 100 -3.90 4.79 -6.28
C ASP A 100 -4.07 5.57 -4.96
N ALA A 101 -2.96 5.95 -4.33
CA ALA A 101 -2.98 6.75 -3.11
C ALA A 101 -3.64 8.13 -3.35
N LYS A 102 -3.29 8.80 -4.47
CA LYS A 102 -3.91 10.08 -4.86
C LYS A 102 -5.39 9.92 -5.17
N THR A 103 -5.77 8.88 -5.91
CA THR A 103 -7.17 8.55 -6.23
C THR A 103 -7.98 8.32 -4.95
N SER A 104 -7.42 7.58 -3.99
CA SER A 104 -8.03 7.33 -2.69
C SER A 104 -8.20 8.61 -1.85
N ALA A 105 -7.21 9.51 -1.89
CA ALA A 105 -7.30 10.81 -1.23
C ALA A 105 -8.43 11.67 -1.83
N ILE A 106 -8.52 11.74 -3.17
CA ILE A 106 -9.59 12.47 -3.87
C ILE A 106 -10.96 11.88 -3.52
N ARG A 107 -11.11 10.55 -3.51
CA ARG A 107 -12.34 9.86 -3.08
C ARG A 107 -12.78 10.32 -1.70
N ASN A 108 -11.86 10.33 -0.73
CA ASN A 108 -12.17 10.72 0.64
C ASN A 108 -12.63 12.19 0.74
N LEU A 109 -11.99 13.08 -0.01
CA LEU A 109 -12.37 14.51 -0.06
C LEU A 109 -13.74 14.71 -0.71
N TYR A 110 -14.04 13.97 -1.79
CA TYR A 110 -15.35 13.97 -2.44
C TYR A 110 -16.47 13.44 -1.52
N LYS A 111 -16.24 12.30 -0.87
CA LYS A 111 -17.22 11.69 0.05
C LYS A 111 -17.55 12.60 1.23
N ARG A 112 -16.56 13.35 1.74
CA ARG A 112 -16.74 14.34 2.81
C ARG A 112 -17.34 15.67 2.31
N GLY A 113 -17.60 15.82 1.02
CA GLY A 113 -18.14 17.04 0.43
C GLY A 113 -17.15 18.20 0.36
N GLN A 114 -15.86 17.98 0.65
CA GLN A 114 -14.82 19.00 0.47
C GLN A 114 -14.56 19.24 -1.01
N TYR A 115 -14.68 18.19 -1.83
CA TYR A 115 -14.69 18.30 -3.30
C TYR A 115 -16.11 18.06 -3.82
N ASP A 116 -16.54 18.91 -4.75
CA ASP A 116 -17.66 18.60 -5.62
C ASP A 116 -17.23 17.66 -6.76
N GLU A 117 -18.19 17.22 -7.56
CA GLU A 117 -17.95 16.27 -8.65
C GLU A 117 -17.05 16.84 -9.74
N ASN A 118 -17.24 18.10 -10.14
CA ASN A 118 -16.46 18.75 -11.18
C ASN A 118 -14.99 18.89 -10.76
N TYR A 119 -14.76 19.28 -9.50
CA TYR A 119 -13.42 19.40 -8.95
C TYR A 119 -12.75 18.04 -8.81
N ALA A 120 -13.45 17.03 -8.25
CA ALA A 120 -12.92 15.67 -8.15
C ALA A 120 -12.55 15.10 -9.53
N ARG A 121 -13.42 15.27 -10.54
CA ARG A 121 -13.16 14.92 -11.95
C ARG A 121 -11.89 15.58 -12.47
N SER A 122 -11.74 16.90 -12.27
CA SER A 122 -10.56 17.63 -12.71
C SER A 122 -9.27 17.12 -12.08
N GLN A 123 -9.30 16.75 -10.79
CA GLN A 123 -8.13 16.21 -10.10
C GLN A 123 -7.77 14.81 -10.59
N LEU A 124 -8.77 13.96 -10.89
CA LEU A 124 -8.54 12.62 -11.43
C LEU A 124 -7.95 12.65 -12.84
N LEU A 125 -8.44 13.53 -13.71
CA LEU A 125 -7.90 13.69 -15.06
C LEU A 125 -6.43 14.16 -15.06
N ARG A 126 -6.03 14.95 -14.06
CA ARG A 126 -4.62 15.35 -13.85
C ARG A 126 -3.70 14.19 -13.45
N LEU A 127 -4.27 13.05 -13.04
CA LEU A 127 -3.51 11.82 -12.80
C LEU A 127 -3.32 11.00 -14.09
N ASN A 128 -3.71 11.54 -15.26
CA ASN A 128 -3.70 10.86 -16.56
C ASN A 128 -4.57 9.60 -16.59
N LEU A 129 -5.63 9.55 -15.77
CA LEU A 129 -6.62 8.47 -15.83
C LEU A 129 -7.51 8.65 -17.08
N PRO A 130 -7.83 7.57 -17.82
CA PRO A 130 -8.79 7.63 -18.92
C PRO A 130 -10.15 8.16 -18.47
N SER A 131 -10.80 8.98 -19.30
CA SER A 131 -12.10 9.59 -18.94
C SER A 131 -13.15 8.58 -18.52
N VAL A 132 -13.22 7.43 -19.22
CA VAL A 132 -14.15 6.33 -18.88
C VAL A 132 -13.90 5.81 -17.46
N GLN A 133 -12.64 5.68 -17.04
CA GLN A 133 -12.31 5.24 -15.68
C GLN A 133 -12.71 6.31 -14.65
N VAL A 134 -12.52 7.59 -14.97
CA VAL A 134 -12.94 8.71 -14.11
C VAL A 134 -14.46 8.70 -13.91
N ASP A 135 -15.23 8.46 -14.99
CA ASP A 135 -16.68 8.34 -14.92
C ASP A 135 -17.13 7.20 -14.00
N THR A 136 -16.56 6.01 -14.19
CA THR A 136 -16.86 4.84 -13.35
C THR A 136 -16.53 5.08 -11.87
N LEU A 137 -15.39 5.74 -11.57
CA LEU A 137 -15.00 6.06 -10.21
C LEU A 137 -15.99 7.04 -9.55
N LEU A 138 -16.33 8.13 -10.23
CA LEU A 138 -17.24 9.13 -9.69
C LEU A 138 -18.66 8.59 -9.49
N GLU A 139 -19.16 7.78 -10.42
CA GLU A 139 -20.44 7.07 -10.27
C GLU A 139 -20.42 6.18 -9.01
N THR A 140 -19.37 5.36 -8.86
CA THR A 140 -19.20 4.50 -7.68
C THR A 140 -19.20 5.33 -6.40
N TRP A 141 -18.41 6.40 -6.35
CA TRP A 141 -18.29 7.23 -5.15
C TRP A 141 -19.56 8.00 -4.83
N TRP A 142 -20.36 8.37 -5.83
CA TRP A 142 -21.65 8.99 -5.63
C TRP A 142 -22.58 8.09 -4.83
N PHE A 143 -22.67 6.80 -5.21
CA PHE A 143 -23.45 5.81 -4.46
C PHE A 143 -22.89 5.60 -3.06
N GLU A 144 -21.57 5.45 -2.92
CA GLU A 144 -20.94 5.30 -1.60
C GLU A 144 -21.15 6.51 -0.68
N LYS A 145 -21.23 7.72 -1.25
CA LYS A 145 -21.51 8.95 -0.51
C LYS A 145 -22.98 9.01 -0.07
N LYS A 146 -23.89 8.51 -0.91
CA LYS A 146 -25.32 8.39 -0.58
C LYS A 146 -25.57 7.31 0.48
N GLU A 147 -24.90 6.17 0.36
CA GLU A 147 -24.99 5.04 1.29
C GLU A 147 -24.41 5.38 2.67
N ALA A 148 -23.34 6.19 2.73
CA ALA A 148 -22.78 6.65 4.00
C ALA A 148 -23.78 7.43 4.88
N GLY A 149 -24.97 7.77 4.35
CA GLY A 149 -26.04 8.41 5.08
C GLY A 149 -25.78 9.89 5.35
N VAL A 150 -26.81 10.59 5.81
CA VAL A 150 -26.63 11.92 6.42
C VAL A 150 -26.00 11.71 7.78
N GLN A 151 -25.01 12.52 8.14
CA GLN A 151 -24.45 12.49 9.49
C GLN A 151 -25.58 12.68 10.50
N THR A 152 -25.87 11.64 11.27
CA THR A 152 -26.86 11.69 12.34
C THR A 152 -26.24 12.25 13.61
N TRP A 153 -27.07 12.83 14.47
CA TRP A 153 -26.63 13.09 15.84
C TRP A 153 -26.46 11.78 16.60
N THR A 154 -25.72 11.78 17.70
CA THR A 154 -25.77 10.62 18.61
C THR A 154 -27.17 10.48 19.21
N LYS A 155 -27.54 9.27 19.66
CA LYS A 155 -28.79 9.03 20.40
C LYS A 155 -29.01 10.09 21.51
N ALA A 156 -27.96 10.38 22.29
CA ALA A 156 -28.01 11.33 23.39
C ALA A 156 -28.22 12.78 22.92
N GLU A 157 -27.56 13.19 21.83
CA GLU A 157 -27.75 14.51 21.23
C GLU A 157 -29.15 14.66 20.64
N THR A 158 -29.66 13.66 19.92
CA THR A 158 -31.04 13.66 19.40
C THR A 158 -32.04 13.84 20.54
N PHE A 159 -31.87 13.12 21.66
CA PHE A 159 -32.74 13.31 22.83
C PHE A 159 -32.56 14.68 23.49
N LYS A 160 -31.33 15.18 23.61
CA LYS A 160 -31.06 16.51 24.15
C LYS A 160 -31.73 17.59 23.31
N PHE A 161 -31.65 17.51 21.97
CA PHE A 161 -32.26 18.48 21.06
C PHE A 161 -33.78 18.36 21.03
N LEU A 162 -34.32 17.15 21.10
CA LEU A 162 -35.76 16.92 21.29
C LEU A 162 -36.24 17.58 22.58
N LYS A 163 -35.61 17.29 23.73
CA LYS A 163 -35.98 17.85 25.05
C LYS A 163 -35.89 19.38 25.09
N LYS A 164 -34.90 19.96 24.40
CA LYS A 164 -34.74 21.41 24.26
C LYS A 164 -35.65 22.05 23.20
N GLY A 165 -36.48 21.27 22.49
CA GLY A 165 -37.34 21.79 21.42
C GLY A 165 -36.59 22.31 20.19
N LEU A 166 -35.31 21.98 20.04
CA LEU A 166 -34.48 22.42 18.90
C LEU A 166 -34.79 21.65 17.62
N ILE A 167 -35.43 20.48 17.73
CA ILE A 167 -35.91 19.65 16.62
C ILE A 167 -37.31 19.10 16.90
N THR A 168 -38.08 18.85 15.85
CA THR A 168 -39.44 18.29 15.95
C THR A 168 -39.43 16.80 16.30
N ALA A 169 -40.57 16.28 16.78
CA ALA A 169 -40.73 14.86 17.06
C ALA A 169 -40.52 13.99 15.80
N ASP A 170 -41.05 14.42 14.66
CA ASP A 170 -40.85 13.75 13.37
C ASP A 170 -39.38 13.74 12.93
N ARG A 171 -38.67 14.85 13.15
CA ARG A 171 -37.24 14.89 12.87
C ARG A 171 -36.45 13.95 13.78
N GLY A 172 -36.79 13.91 15.07
CA GLY A 172 -36.22 12.96 16.01
C GLY A 172 -36.48 11.50 15.64
N ARG A 173 -37.69 11.17 15.15
CA ARG A 173 -38.02 9.83 14.64
C ARG A 173 -37.14 9.46 13.45
N GLN A 174 -36.97 10.36 12.48
CA GLN A 174 -36.11 10.11 11.30
C GLN A 174 -34.65 9.86 11.68
N GLU A 175 -34.11 10.63 12.64
CA GLU A 175 -32.75 10.43 13.16
C GLU A 175 -32.59 9.04 13.79
N LEU A 176 -33.54 8.64 14.64
CA LEU A 176 -33.49 7.33 15.30
C LEU A 176 -33.69 6.17 14.31
N LEU A 177 -34.56 6.31 13.31
CA LEU A 177 -34.69 5.33 12.22
C LEU A 177 -33.37 5.18 11.44
N THR A 178 -32.69 6.30 11.17
CA THR A 178 -31.41 6.30 10.45
C THR A 178 -30.29 5.69 11.30
N MET A 179 -30.38 5.75 12.63
CA MET A 179 -29.50 5.04 13.56
C MET A 179 -29.84 3.55 13.72
N GLY A 180 -30.91 3.05 13.08
CA GLY A 180 -31.30 1.63 13.11
C GLY A 180 -32.25 1.24 14.24
N TYR A 181 -32.88 2.20 14.95
CA TYR A 181 -33.96 1.88 15.90
C TYR A 181 -35.25 1.51 15.15
N ASP A 182 -35.97 0.50 15.64
CA ASP A 182 -37.30 0.19 15.13
C ASP A 182 -38.37 1.17 15.65
N ASN A 183 -39.57 1.09 15.06
CA ASN A 183 -40.68 1.98 15.41
C ASN A 183 -41.14 1.83 16.87
N GLU A 184 -41.09 0.63 17.45
CA GLU A 184 -41.54 0.37 18.82
C GLU A 184 -40.64 1.12 19.83
N HIS A 185 -39.32 0.97 19.69
CA HIS A 185 -38.36 1.65 20.55
C HIS A 185 -38.48 3.17 20.42
N ILE A 186 -38.64 3.68 19.19
CA ILE A 186 -38.80 5.12 18.95
C ILE A 186 -40.06 5.65 19.63
N ASP A 187 -41.18 4.94 19.53
CA ASP A 187 -42.44 5.34 20.15
C ASP A 187 -42.33 5.41 21.68
N ILE A 188 -41.64 4.45 22.30
CA ILE A 188 -41.37 4.46 23.75
C ILE A 188 -40.53 5.67 24.12
N TYR A 189 -39.44 5.94 23.41
CA TYR A 189 -38.57 7.09 23.70
C TYR A 189 -39.26 8.44 23.50
N LEU A 190 -40.15 8.55 22.50
CA LEU A 190 -40.91 9.79 22.26
C LEU A 190 -42.06 9.96 23.27
N LYS A 191 -42.64 8.87 23.80
CA LYS A 191 -43.61 8.92 24.91
C LYS A 191 -42.97 9.36 26.22
N ASP A 192 -41.77 8.88 26.55
CA ASP A 192 -41.02 9.34 27.73
C ASP A 192 -40.80 10.87 27.73
N LYS A 193 -40.57 11.45 26.55
CA LYS A 193 -40.44 12.91 26.37
C LYS A 193 -41.72 13.69 26.73
N ALA A 194 -42.91 13.08 26.63
CA ALA A 194 -44.18 13.71 26.96
C ALA A 194 -44.51 13.63 28.47
N TRP A 195 -43.69 12.96 29.27
CA TRP A 195 -43.92 12.82 30.71
C TRP A 195 -43.39 14.04 31.47
N THR A 196 -44.31 14.87 31.96
CA THR A 196 -44.05 15.85 33.03
C THR A 196 -44.46 15.24 34.37
N PRO A 197 -43.60 15.24 35.41
CA PRO A 197 -43.96 14.76 36.74
C PRO A 197 -45.14 15.57 37.31
N PRO A 198 -46.00 14.97 38.15
CA PRO A 198 -47.10 15.70 38.80
C PRO A 198 -46.51 16.81 39.67
N ALA A 199 -47.13 17.99 39.67
CA ALA A 199 -46.77 19.05 40.60
C ALA A 199 -47.07 18.59 42.04
N GLU A 200 -46.06 18.66 42.91
CA GLU A 200 -46.20 18.50 44.37
C GLU A 200 -47.04 19.61 44.99
#